data_AF-A0ABD5F1Q2-F1
#
_entry.id   AF-A0ABD5F1Q2-F1
#
_cell.length_a   1.000
_cell.length_b   1.000
_cell.length_c   1.000
_cell.angle_alpha   90.00
_cell.angle_beta   90.00
_cell.angle_gamma   90.00
#
_symmetry.space_group_name_H-M   'P 1'
#
loop_
_entity.id
_entity.type
_entity.pdbx_description
1 polymer ?
#
loop_
_entity_poly.entity_id
_entity_poly.type
_entity_poly.pdbx_seq_one_letter_code
_entity_poly.pdbx_strand_id
1 'polypeptide(L)'
;IQTCALIHDDVMDRSRLRRGRPAVHIGLAGRAGLSPDSERGAAFGTSAAVLAGDLALVWADDTVAETALPAAVRRRVGALWRAMRTEMVAGQYLDLHGQATGGSSAVRAIRTACLKSALYSAERPLAIGAALAGADERTTAALCSA
;
A
#
# COMPACT_ATOMS: atom_id res chain seq x y z
N ILE A 1 -0.20 -6.39 2.01
CA ILE A 1 -0.40 -5.13 1.25
C ILE A 1 0.45 -3.96 1.79
N GLN A 2 0.44 -3.62 3.09
CA GLN A 2 1.29 -2.54 3.66
C GLN A 2 2.77 -2.68 3.33
N THR A 3 3.30 -3.90 3.36
CA THR A 3 4.70 -4.15 3.00
C THR A 3 5.00 -3.74 1.55
N CYS A 4 4.12 -4.07 0.60
CA CYS A 4 4.23 -3.62 -0.79
C CYS A 4 4.25 -2.08 -0.85
N ALA A 5 3.24 -1.44 -0.25
CA ALA A 5 3.10 0.01 -0.26
C ALA A 5 4.35 0.72 0.27
N LEU A 6 4.86 0.33 1.44
CA LEU A 6 6.05 0.96 2.03
C LEU A 6 7.32 0.74 1.22
N ILE A 7 7.53 -0.46 0.67
CA ILE A 7 8.73 -0.77 -0.11
C ILE A 7 8.76 0.08 -1.38
N HIS A 8 7.64 0.16 -2.10
CA HIS A 8 7.55 0.95 -3.32
C HIS A 8 7.59 2.45 -3.05
N ASP A 9 6.92 2.93 -1.99
CA ASP A 9 6.97 4.31 -1.51
C ASP A 9 8.40 4.74 -1.16
N ASP A 10 9.15 3.89 -0.44
CA ASP A 10 10.57 4.16 -0.11
C ASP A 10 11.44 4.31 -1.35
N VAL A 11 11.18 3.52 -2.40
CA VAL A 11 11.90 3.61 -3.69
C VAL A 11 11.55 4.92 -4.41
N MET A 12 10.26 5.24 -4.48
CA MET A 12 9.76 6.44 -5.15
C MET A 12 10.29 7.72 -4.49
N ASP A 13 10.26 7.77 -3.16
CA ASP A 13 10.71 8.91 -2.36
C ASP A 13 12.23 8.93 -2.12
N ARG A 14 12.95 7.88 -2.56
CA ARG A 14 14.38 7.68 -2.30
C ARG A 14 14.72 7.72 -0.81
N SER A 15 13.82 7.20 0.02
CA SER A 15 13.96 7.17 1.47
C SER A 15 15.07 6.20 1.89
N ARG A 16 16.07 6.68 2.64
CA ARG A 16 17.17 5.82 3.11
C ARG A 16 16.79 4.91 4.26
N LEU A 17 15.79 5.29 5.05
CA LEU A 17 15.40 4.61 6.29
C LEU A 17 13.89 4.37 6.35
N ARG A 18 13.52 3.23 6.91
CA ARG A 18 12.14 2.89 7.28
C ARG A 18 12.14 2.22 8.64
N ARG A 19 11.36 2.78 9.58
CA ARG A 19 11.23 2.26 10.96
C ARG A 19 12.60 2.07 11.66
N GLY A 20 13.49 3.06 11.51
CA GLY A 20 14.83 3.06 12.13
C GLY A 20 15.84 2.10 11.51
N ARG A 21 15.51 1.42 10.40
CA ARG A 21 16.41 0.50 9.68
C ARG A 21 16.59 0.95 8.23
N PRO A 22 17.63 0.49 7.52
CA PRO A 22 17.77 0.74 6.09
C PRO A 22 16.50 0.36 5.33
N ALA A 23 16.04 1.24 4.43
CA ALA A 23 14.96 0.92 3.51
C ALA A 23 15.33 -0.30 2.65
N VAL A 24 14.33 -1.00 2.11
CA VAL A 24 14.54 -2.31 1.47
C VAL A 24 15.52 -2.24 0.30
N HIS A 25 15.46 -1.20 -0.54
CA HIS A 25 16.40 -1.03 -1.65
C HIS A 25 17.86 -0.82 -1.19
N ILE A 26 18.08 -0.12 -0.08
CA ILE A 26 19.40 0.03 0.55
C ILE A 26 19.90 -1.31 1.11
N GLY A 27 19.02 -2.01 1.84
CA GLY A 27 19.36 -3.29 2.46
C GLY A 27 19.67 -4.38 1.44
N LEU A 28 18.94 -4.43 0.32
CA LEU A 28 19.17 -5.41 -0.75
C LEU A 28 20.49 -5.15 -1.49
N ALA A 29 20.83 -3.89 -1.78
CA ALA A 29 22.14 -3.54 -2.34
C ALA A 29 23.27 -3.98 -1.42
N GLY A 30 23.18 -3.66 -0.12
CA GLY A 30 24.18 -4.06 0.87
C GLY A 30 24.34 -5.57 1.00
N ARG A 31 23.24 -6.33 0.97
CA ARG A 31 23.27 -7.82 0.99
C ARG A 31 23.91 -8.43 -0.25
N ALA A 32 23.85 -7.74 -1.38
CA ALA A 32 24.53 -8.14 -2.61
C ALA A 32 26.01 -7.70 -2.66
N GLY A 33 26.54 -7.10 -1.59
CA GLY A 33 27.90 -6.58 -1.55
C GLY A 33 28.10 -5.31 -2.39
N LEU A 34 27.01 -4.63 -2.77
CA LEU A 34 27.05 -3.41 -3.56
C LEU A 34 26.86 -2.19 -2.64
N SER A 35 27.65 -1.14 -2.87
CA SER A 35 27.41 0.15 -2.20
C SER A 35 26.08 0.74 -2.70
N PRO A 36 25.11 1.05 -1.83
CA PRO A 36 23.85 1.67 -2.22
C PRO A 36 24.03 3.07 -2.83
N ASP A 37 25.18 3.71 -2.57
CA ASP A 37 25.52 5.02 -3.13
C ASP A 37 26.25 4.92 -4.49
N SER A 38 26.65 3.71 -4.91
CA SER A 38 27.16 3.47 -6.26
C SER A 38 26.00 3.35 -7.25
N GLU A 39 26.21 3.78 -8.50
CA GLU A 39 25.21 3.65 -9.58
C GLU A 39 24.67 2.22 -9.69
N ARG A 40 25.59 1.25 -9.73
CA ARG A 40 25.23 -0.18 -9.82
C ARG A 40 24.43 -0.66 -8.62
N GLY A 41 24.81 -0.26 -7.40
CA GLY A 41 24.10 -0.67 -6.19
C GLY A 41 22.74 -0.02 -6.05
N ALA A 42 22.61 1.26 -6.39
CA ALA A 42 21.33 1.96 -6.42
C ALA A 42 20.36 1.34 -7.44
N ALA A 43 20.85 1.04 -8.65
CA ALA A 43 20.05 0.41 -9.70
C ALA A 43 19.59 -1.01 -9.34
N PHE A 44 20.50 -1.83 -8.80
CA PHE A 44 20.18 -3.18 -8.33
C PHE A 44 19.19 -3.14 -7.16
N GLY A 45 19.47 -2.32 -6.13
CA GLY A 45 18.64 -2.20 -4.94
C GLY A 45 17.23 -1.75 -5.26
N THR A 46 17.09 -0.75 -6.14
CA THR A 46 15.79 -0.25 -6.62
C THR A 46 15.02 -1.35 -7.35
N SER A 47 15.64 -2.00 -8.35
CA SER A 47 14.99 -3.08 -9.11
C SER A 47 14.57 -4.25 -8.22
N ALA A 48 15.44 -4.66 -7.30
CA ALA A 48 15.15 -5.75 -6.37
C ALA A 48 14.05 -5.39 -5.37
N ALA A 49 13.97 -4.14 -4.93
CA ALA A 49 12.90 -3.66 -4.07
C ALA A 49 11.55 -3.60 -4.79
N VAL A 50 11.50 -3.22 -6.07
CA VAL A 50 10.27 -3.28 -6.87
C VAL A 50 9.71 -4.71 -6.86
N LEU A 51 10.54 -5.71 -7.19
CA LEU A 51 10.13 -7.12 -7.18
C LEU A 51 9.71 -7.61 -5.79
N ALA A 52 10.41 -7.16 -4.73
CA ALA A 52 10.04 -7.51 -3.36
C ALA A 52 8.68 -6.92 -2.95
N GLY A 53 8.38 -5.69 -3.39
CA GLY A 53 7.07 -5.09 -3.18
C GLY A 53 5.97 -5.81 -3.96
N ASP A 54 6.22 -6.19 -5.22
CA ASP A 54 5.28 -6.95 -6.04
C ASP A 54 4.95 -8.30 -5.40
N LEU A 55 5.98 -9.03 -4.94
CA LEU A 55 5.81 -10.30 -4.24
C LEU A 55 4.99 -10.15 -2.95
N ALA A 56 5.21 -9.07 -2.19
CA ALA A 56 4.43 -8.79 -0.99
C ALA A 56 2.96 -8.45 -1.28
N LEU A 57 2.64 -7.97 -2.49
CA LEU A 57 1.26 -7.79 -2.94
C LEU A 57 0.64 -9.12 -3.34
N VAL A 58 1.36 -9.95 -4.12
CA VAL A 58 0.92 -11.29 -4.53
C VAL A 58 0.56 -12.13 -3.30
N TRP A 59 1.45 -12.22 -2.31
CA TRP A 59 1.17 -12.97 -1.09
C TRP A 59 -0.02 -12.43 -0.28
N ALA A 60 -0.27 -11.13 -0.36
CA ALA A 60 -1.44 -10.55 0.30
C ALA A 60 -2.74 -10.94 -0.42
N ASP A 61 -2.72 -10.99 -1.76
CA ASP A 61 -3.83 -11.49 -2.56
C ASP A 61 -4.07 -12.99 -2.30
N ASP A 62 -3.01 -13.80 -2.28
CA ASP A 62 -3.07 -15.23 -1.98
C ASP A 62 -3.71 -15.47 -0.61
N THR A 63 -3.26 -14.74 0.42
CA THR A 63 -3.82 -14.82 1.78
C THR A 63 -5.33 -14.60 1.79
N VAL A 64 -5.82 -13.58 1.08
CA VAL A 64 -7.26 -13.27 1.01
C VAL A 64 -8.01 -14.33 0.20
N ALA A 65 -7.41 -14.86 -0.88
CA ALA A 65 -8.02 -15.88 -1.72
C ALA A 65 -8.15 -17.22 -0.99
N GLU A 66 -7.11 -17.63 -0.26
CA GLU A 66 -7.01 -18.91 0.45
C GLU A 66 -7.81 -18.92 1.76
N THR A 67 -8.16 -17.75 2.31
CA THR A 67 -9.01 -17.68 3.50
C THR A 67 -10.36 -18.35 3.23
N ALA A 68 -10.70 -19.35 4.04
CA ALA A 68 -11.97 -20.07 3.96
C ALA A 68 -13.11 -19.19 4.52
N LEU A 69 -14.00 -18.73 3.63
CA LEU A 69 -15.14 -17.88 3.97
C LEU A 69 -16.42 -18.38 3.29
N PRO A 70 -17.60 -18.23 3.93
CA PRO A 70 -18.89 -18.43 3.27
C PRO A 70 -18.98 -17.59 1.98
N ALA A 71 -19.65 -18.12 0.95
CA ALA A 71 -19.66 -17.51 -0.38
C ALA A 71 -20.12 -16.03 -0.39
N ALA A 72 -21.10 -15.68 0.45
CA ALA A 72 -21.58 -14.31 0.59
C ALA A 72 -20.51 -13.38 1.21
N VAL A 73 -19.85 -13.83 2.28
CA VAL A 73 -18.77 -13.08 2.96
C VAL A 73 -17.57 -12.92 2.03
N ARG A 74 -17.18 -14.00 1.33
CA ARG A 74 -16.09 -13.98 0.33
C ARG A 74 -16.33 -12.92 -0.75
N ARG A 75 -17.55 -12.81 -1.29
CA ARG A 75 -17.88 -11.78 -2.29
C ARG A 75 -17.72 -10.36 -1.74
N ARG A 76 -18.20 -10.12 -0.51
CA ARG A 76 -18.14 -8.81 0.15
C ARG A 76 -16.69 -8.42 0.47
N VAL A 77 -15.91 -9.31 1.09
CA VAL A 77 -14.48 -9.11 1.37
C VAL A 77 -13.71 -8.89 0.07
N GLY A 78 -13.96 -9.70 -0.97
CA GLY A 78 -13.31 -9.55 -2.26
C GLY A 78 -13.56 -8.19 -2.92
N ALA A 79 -14.78 -7.64 -2.80
CA ALA A 79 -15.09 -6.31 -3.31
C ALA A 79 -14.33 -5.21 -2.57
N LEU A 80 -14.30 -5.26 -1.23
CA LEU A 80 -13.58 -4.31 -0.39
C LEU A 80 -12.06 -4.40 -0.61
N TRP A 81 -11.53 -5.61 -0.75
CA TRP A 81 -10.11 -5.85 -1.03
C TRP A 81 -9.67 -5.30 -2.39
N ARG A 82 -10.51 -5.45 -3.42
CA ARG A 82 -10.26 -4.84 -4.74
C ARG A 82 -10.29 -3.31 -4.67
N ALA A 83 -11.29 -2.74 -4.01
CA ALA A 83 -11.39 -1.29 -3.84
C ALA A 83 -10.16 -0.71 -3.13
N MET A 84 -9.76 -1.32 -2.01
CA MET A 84 -8.60 -0.89 -1.23
C MET A 84 -7.30 -0.87 -2.04
N ARG A 85 -7.04 -1.92 -2.84
CA ARG A 85 -5.84 -1.96 -3.71
C ARG A 85 -5.88 -0.87 -4.78
N THR A 86 -7.01 -0.69 -5.44
CA THR A 86 -7.19 0.36 -6.45
C THR A 86 -6.99 1.75 -5.86
N GLU A 87 -7.62 2.03 -4.72
CA GLU A 87 -7.54 3.32 -4.03
C GLU A 87 -6.12 3.63 -3.57
N MET A 88 -5.41 2.63 -3.00
CA MET A 88 -4.02 2.75 -2.59
C MET A 88 -3.11 3.14 -3.77
N VAL A 89 -3.20 2.42 -4.89
CA VAL A 89 -2.38 2.69 -6.08
C VAL A 89 -2.74 4.04 -6.71
N ALA A 90 -4.02 4.37 -6.81
CA ALA A 90 -4.47 5.66 -7.32
C ALA A 90 -3.99 6.82 -6.44
N GLY A 91 -4.04 6.66 -5.11
CA GLY A 91 -3.51 7.62 -4.14
C GLY A 91 -2.02 7.83 -4.30
N GLN A 92 -1.24 6.76 -4.45
CA GLN A 92 0.21 6.85 -4.70
C GLN A 92 0.51 7.60 -6.00
N TYR A 93 -0.23 7.32 -7.08
CA TYR A 93 -0.04 8.03 -8.35
C TYR A 93 -0.34 9.53 -8.23
N LEU A 94 -1.43 9.91 -7.53
CA LEU A 94 -1.78 11.31 -7.32
C LEU A 94 -0.72 12.05 -6.51
N ASP A 95 -0.11 11.39 -5.54
CA ASP A 95 1.01 11.92 -4.76
C ASP A 95 2.22 12.21 -5.65
N LEU A 96 2.68 11.22 -6.42
CA LEU A 96 3.75 11.38 -7.41
C LEU A 96 3.48 12.51 -8.40
N HIS A 97 2.26 12.56 -8.94
CA HIS A 97 1.86 13.60 -9.88
C HIS A 97 1.84 14.99 -9.22
N GLY A 98 1.41 15.08 -7.96
CA GLY A 98 1.46 16.31 -7.17
C GLY A 98 2.90 16.81 -6.98
N GLN A 99 3.80 15.91 -6.58
CA GLN A 99 5.22 16.22 -6.40
C GLN A 99 5.89 16.69 -7.71
N ALA A 100 5.60 16.04 -8.83
CA ALA A 100 6.18 16.37 -10.13
C ALA A 100 5.65 17.69 -10.72
N THR A 101 4.39 18.03 -10.48
CA THR A 101 3.75 19.22 -11.06
C THR A 101 3.85 20.48 -10.19
N GLY A 102 4.24 20.34 -8.91
CA GLY A 102 4.33 21.47 -7.97
C GLY A 102 2.98 22.14 -7.67
N GLY A 103 1.85 21.54 -8.08
CA GLY A 103 0.53 22.13 -7.95
C GLY A 103 0.00 22.10 -6.50
N SER A 104 -0.03 23.25 -5.84
CA SER A 104 -0.56 23.40 -4.47
C SER A 104 -2.08 23.64 -4.46
N SER A 105 -2.85 22.56 -4.52
CA SER A 105 -4.32 22.62 -4.30
C SER A 105 -4.69 21.82 -3.07
N ALA A 106 -5.33 22.48 -2.09
CA ALA A 106 -5.84 21.83 -0.89
C ALA A 106 -6.81 20.69 -1.22
N VAL A 107 -7.66 20.86 -2.24
CA VAL A 107 -8.59 19.81 -2.69
C VAL A 107 -7.84 18.58 -3.20
N ARG A 108 -6.78 18.78 -4.00
CA ARG A 108 -5.96 17.66 -4.50
C ARG A 108 -5.17 16.98 -3.38
N ALA A 109 -4.63 17.75 -2.43
CA ALA A 109 -3.91 17.24 -1.27
C ALA A 109 -4.83 16.39 -0.39
N ILE A 110 -6.04 16.88 -0.08
CA ILE A 110 -7.05 16.14 0.69
C ILE A 110 -7.43 14.85 -0.03
N ARG A 111 -7.72 14.92 -1.34
CA ARG A 111 -8.06 13.72 -2.13
C ARG A 111 -6.94 12.67 -2.10
N THR A 112 -5.69 13.11 -2.23
CA THR A 112 -4.51 12.25 -2.17
C THR A 112 -4.39 11.59 -0.79
N ALA A 113 -4.54 12.36 0.29
CA ALA A 113 -4.50 11.86 1.66
C ALA A 113 -5.63 10.87 1.95
N CYS A 114 -6.86 11.15 1.48
CA CYS A 114 -8.00 10.24 1.61
C CYS A 114 -7.72 8.90 0.93
N LEU A 115 -7.23 8.91 -0.31
CA LEU A 115 -6.96 7.68 -1.07
C LEU A 115 -5.74 6.91 -0.53
N LYS A 116 -4.59 7.60 -0.36
CA LYS A 116 -3.31 6.99 0.02
C LYS A 116 -3.29 6.54 1.49
N SER A 117 -4.01 7.22 2.38
CA SER A 117 -3.93 6.98 3.83
C SER A 117 -5.27 6.60 4.45
N ALA A 118 -6.31 7.44 4.35
CA ALA A 118 -7.55 7.22 5.11
C ALA A 118 -8.30 5.94 4.69
N LEU A 119 -8.55 5.78 3.38
CA LEU A 119 -9.28 4.62 2.86
C LEU A 119 -8.48 3.34 3.05
N TYR A 120 -7.23 3.36 2.61
CA TYR A 120 -6.37 2.20 2.61
C TYR A 120 -5.97 1.72 4.02
N SER A 121 -5.67 2.64 4.96
CA SER A 121 -5.14 2.29 6.29
C SER A 121 -6.19 2.20 7.39
N ALA A 122 -7.39 2.79 7.21
CA ALA A 122 -8.43 2.81 8.23
C ALA A 122 -9.78 2.29 7.72
N GLU A 123 -10.40 2.96 6.76
CA GLU A 123 -11.79 2.67 6.37
C GLU A 123 -11.96 1.25 5.79
N ARG A 124 -11.10 0.87 4.84
CA ARG A 124 -11.18 -0.45 4.18
C ARG A 124 -10.85 -1.60 5.14
N PRO A 125 -9.79 -1.52 5.99
CA PRO A 125 -9.59 -2.50 7.06
C PRO A 125 -10.80 -2.66 8.00
N LEU A 126 -11.43 -1.55 8.42
CA LEU A 126 -12.64 -1.59 9.25
C LEU A 126 -13.81 -2.24 8.52
N ALA A 127 -14.05 -1.87 7.27
CA ALA A 127 -15.10 -2.46 6.45
C ALA A 127 -14.88 -3.97 6.20
N ILE A 128 -13.64 -4.41 6.01
CA ILE A 128 -13.29 -5.83 5.87
C ILE A 128 -13.58 -6.57 7.18
N GLY A 129 -13.17 -6.01 8.32
CA GLY A 129 -13.47 -6.58 9.64
C GLY A 129 -14.97 -6.68 9.91
N ALA A 130 -15.74 -5.64 9.59
CA ALA A 130 -17.19 -5.63 9.70
C ALA A 130 -17.85 -6.69 8.80
N ALA A 131 -17.36 -6.86 7.57
CA ALA A 131 -17.85 -7.90 6.66
C ALA A 131 -17.56 -9.32 7.18
N LEU A 132 -16.38 -9.55 7.76
CA LEU A 132 -15.99 -10.82 8.37
C LEU A 132 -16.83 -11.14 9.61
N ALA A 133 -17.18 -10.12 10.39
CA ALA A 133 -18.03 -10.24 11.58
C ALA A 133 -19.54 -10.37 11.27
N GLY A 134 -19.93 -10.27 10.00
CA GLY A 134 -21.35 -10.30 9.61
C GLY A 134 -22.14 -9.05 10.01
N ALA A 135 -21.47 -7.92 10.22
CA ALA A 135 -22.12 -6.66 10.57
C ALA A 135 -23.02 -6.15 9.43
N ASP A 136 -24.14 -5.54 9.82
CA ASP A 136 -25.06 -4.89 8.89
C ASP A 136 -24.47 -3.60 8.28
N GLU A 137 -25.16 -3.05 7.30
CA GLU A 137 -24.71 -1.83 6.59
C GLU A 137 -24.65 -0.63 7.52
N ARG A 138 -25.58 -0.50 8.47
CA ARG A 138 -25.63 0.59 9.44
C ARG A 138 -24.39 0.59 10.33
N THR A 139 -24.06 -0.57 10.91
CA THR A 139 -22.88 -0.73 11.77
C THR A 139 -21.61 -0.50 10.98
N THR A 140 -21.54 -1.04 9.76
CA THR A 140 -20.38 -0.83 8.88
C THR A 140 -20.19 0.65 8.56
N ALA A 141 -21.25 1.37 8.21
CA ALA A 141 -21.19 2.80 7.92
C ALA A 141 -20.75 3.62 9.13
N ALA A 142 -21.26 3.30 10.32
CA ALA A 142 -20.87 3.98 11.56
C ALA A 142 -19.39 3.76 11.93
N LEU A 143 -18.83 2.58 11.63
CA LEU A 143 -17.41 2.31 11.82
C LEU A 143 -16.53 3.08 10.81
N CYS A 144 -17.05 3.30 9.60
CA CYS A 144 -16.32 3.94 8.50
C CYS A 144 -16.44 5.47 8.46
N SER A 145 -17.32 6.08 9.27
CA SER A 145 -17.64 7.52 9.21
C SER A 145 -16.69 8.42 10.03
N ALA A 146 -15.40 8.10 10.10
CA ALA A 146 -14.41 8.86 10.88
C ALA A 146 -13.84 10.06 10.09
#